data_AF-A0A0F9UP54-F1
#
_entry.id   AF-A0A0F9UP54-F1
#
_cell.length_a   1.000
_cell.length_b   1.000
_cell.length_c   1.000
_cell.angle_alpha   90.00
_cell.angle_beta   90.00
_cell.angle_gamma   90.00
#
_symmetry.space_group_name_H-M   'P 1'
#
loop_
_entity.id
_entity.type
_entity.pdbx_description
1 polymer ?
#
loop_
_entity_poly.entity_id
_entity_poly.type
_entity_poly.pdbx_seq_one_letter_code
_entity_poly.pdbx_strand_id
1 'polypeptide(L)'
;MIKMAKKQTKERKYSYNYIQFTVSNDLRKDIEEWTEKSSFTTFSDFIRNAVEEKIRRLNNSELYQSKSINQINPAIFNQLLEQSQKSNSLQEKVLEKMRIIDEMRKDLVRIRKYSIQQDLTQETETIINLLKAHKTLSQKQIIEKTNLDKDTVFQIVSTDDRIKLNMNGRFELNA
;
A
#
# COMPACT_ATOMS: atom_id res chain seq x y z
N MET A 1 -45.35 8.42 20.46
CA MET A 1 -44.42 9.14 21.37
C MET A 1 -43.28 8.18 21.73
N ILE A 2 -42.15 8.25 21.03
CA ILE A 2 -41.03 7.30 21.19
C ILE A 2 -40.12 7.80 22.31
N LYS A 3 -40.01 7.05 23.41
CA LYS A 3 -39.08 7.36 24.51
C LYS A 3 -37.66 7.07 24.04
N MET A 4 -36.87 8.12 23.82
CA MET A 4 -35.43 8.00 23.58
C MET A 4 -34.73 7.56 24.87
N ALA A 5 -34.09 6.40 24.83
CA ALA A 5 -33.22 5.92 25.90
C ALA A 5 -31.97 6.81 25.98
N LYS A 6 -31.77 7.48 27.12
CA LYS A 6 -30.54 8.22 27.42
C LYS A 6 -29.37 7.23 27.48
N LYS A 7 -28.45 7.33 26.53
CA LYS A 7 -27.15 6.65 26.54
C LYS A 7 -26.37 7.15 27.77
N GLN A 8 -26.23 6.33 28.80
CA GLN A 8 -25.30 6.58 29.89
C GLN A 8 -23.87 6.40 29.35
N THR A 9 -23.18 7.50 29.10
CA THR A 9 -21.72 7.51 28.96
C THR A 9 -21.11 7.16 30.31
N LYS A 10 -20.71 5.90 30.49
CA LYS A 10 -19.84 5.50 31.60
C LYS A 10 -18.47 6.16 31.39
N GLU A 11 -18.23 7.27 32.08
CA GLU A 11 -16.88 7.80 32.26
C GLU A 11 -16.03 6.71 32.91
N ARG A 12 -15.00 6.24 32.21
CA ARG A 12 -14.00 5.33 32.77
C ARG A 12 -13.20 6.13 33.81
N LYS A 13 -13.46 5.90 35.09
CA LYS A 13 -12.57 6.35 36.17
C LYS A 13 -11.21 5.66 35.99
N TYR A 14 -10.21 6.39 35.53
CA TYR A 14 -8.82 5.95 35.61
C TYR A 14 -8.41 5.94 37.09
N SER A 15 -8.07 4.78 37.64
CA SER A 15 -7.38 4.71 38.94
C SER A 15 -5.92 5.07 38.69
N TYR A 16 -5.55 6.31 38.96
CA TYR A 16 -4.14 6.70 38.95
C TYR A 16 -3.46 6.12 40.18
N ASN A 17 -2.58 5.15 39.97
CA ASN A 17 -1.67 4.66 41.00
C ASN A 17 -0.48 5.61 41.06
N TYR A 18 -0.47 6.51 42.05
CA TYR A 18 0.65 7.42 42.27
C TYR A 18 1.65 6.79 43.23
N ILE A 19 2.94 6.91 42.90
CA ILE A 19 4.04 6.58 43.80
C ILE A 19 4.65 7.90 44.24
N GLN A 20 4.54 8.21 45.53
CA GLN A 20 5.24 9.33 46.13
C GLN A 20 6.60 8.85 46.63
N PHE A 21 7.66 9.57 46.27
CA PHE A 21 9.01 9.29 46.74
C PHE A 21 9.64 10.59 47.25
N THR A 22 10.51 10.45 48.24
CA THR A 22 11.25 11.56 48.85
C THR A 22 12.73 11.30 48.62
N VAL A 23 13.45 12.33 48.18
CA VAL A 23 14.90 12.29 47.97
C VAL A 23 15.57 13.32 48.86
N SER A 24 16.81 13.05 49.28
CA SER A 24 17.63 14.05 49.96
C SER A 24 17.96 15.21 49.02
N ASN A 25 18.27 16.39 49.59
CA ASN A 25 18.61 17.56 48.78
C ASN A 25 19.87 17.34 47.93
N ASP A 26 20.84 16.56 48.41
CA ASP A 26 22.05 16.26 47.64
C ASP A 26 21.73 15.39 46.42
N LEU A 27 20.95 14.31 46.62
CA LEU A 27 20.52 13.43 45.53
C LEU A 27 19.63 14.17 44.52
N ARG A 28 18.82 15.11 45.01
CA ARG A 28 17.98 15.95 44.14
C ARG A 28 18.83 16.78 43.17
N LYS A 29 19.92 17.40 43.66
CA LYS A 29 20.83 18.17 42.81
C LYS A 29 21.48 17.29 41.75
N ASP A 30 21.93 16.10 42.14
CA ASP A 30 22.50 15.15 41.19
C ASP A 30 21.47 14.81 40.10
N ILE A 31 20.23 14.47 40.48
CA ILE A 31 19.17 14.14 39.51
C ILE A 31 18.84 15.33 38.60
N GLU A 32 18.78 16.56 39.14
CA GLU A 32 18.57 17.78 38.36
C GLU A 32 19.69 17.96 37.32
N GLU A 33 20.95 17.79 37.71
CA GLU A 33 22.11 17.86 36.81
C GLU A 33 22.05 16.80 35.70
N TRP A 34 21.65 15.56 36.02
CA TRP A 34 21.47 14.50 35.03
C TRP A 34 20.25 14.74 34.12
N THR A 35 19.20 15.36 34.64
CA THR A 35 18.01 15.72 33.85
C THR A 35 18.36 16.81 32.83
N GLU A 36 19.13 17.83 33.22
CA GLU A 36 19.59 18.89 32.31
C GLU A 36 20.50 18.36 31.18
N LYS A 37 21.32 17.34 31.47
CA LYS A 37 22.21 16.70 30.49
C LYS A 37 21.51 15.69 29.57
N SER A 38 20.23 15.40 29.80
CA SER A 38 19.49 14.37 29.07
C SER A 38 18.31 14.95 28.30
N SER A 39 17.65 14.14 27.49
CA SER A 39 16.50 14.55 26.66
C SER A 39 15.17 14.56 27.43
N PHE A 40 15.18 14.36 28.75
CA PHE A 40 13.95 14.26 29.52
C PHE A 40 13.37 15.64 29.85
N THR A 41 12.05 15.74 29.71
CA THR A 41 11.30 17.00 29.87
C THR A 41 11.07 17.39 31.32
N THR A 42 10.97 16.42 32.23
CA THR A 42 10.71 16.68 33.64
C THR A 42 11.51 15.76 34.55
N PHE A 43 11.77 16.22 35.76
CA PHE A 43 12.38 15.43 36.84
C PHE A 43 11.61 14.11 37.08
N SER A 44 10.29 14.15 37.03
CA SER A 44 9.46 12.95 37.21
C SER A 44 9.59 11.96 36.05
N ASP A 45 9.75 12.44 34.81
CA ASP A 45 9.95 11.58 33.65
C ASP A 45 11.33 10.92 33.67
N PHE A 46 12.36 11.64 34.13
CA PHE A 46 13.68 11.07 34.36
C PHE A 46 13.60 9.90 35.36
N ILE A 47 12.97 10.11 36.52
CA ILE A 47 12.84 9.08 37.55
C ILE A 47 12.01 7.89 37.08
N ARG A 48 10.91 8.13 36.35
CA ARG A 48 10.09 7.04 35.80
C ARG A 48 10.92 6.16 34.86
N ASN A 49 11.67 6.78 33.93
CA ASN A 49 12.53 6.05 33.01
C ASN A 49 13.67 5.32 33.75
N ALA A 50 14.27 5.93 34.76
CA ALA A 50 15.32 5.28 35.54
C ALA A 50 14.81 4.02 36.28
N VAL A 51 13.58 4.09 36.82
CA VAL A 51 12.93 2.94 37.46
C VAL A 51 12.58 1.87 36.43
N GLU A 52 11.98 2.24 35.30
CA GLU A 52 11.63 1.31 34.22
C GLU A 52 12.88 0.61 33.67
N GLU A 53 13.96 1.35 33.46
CA GLU A 53 15.24 0.82 33.01
C GLU A 53 15.85 -0.13 34.04
N LYS A 54 15.76 0.19 35.33
CA LYS A 54 16.21 -0.71 36.41
C LYS A 54 15.40 -2.01 36.43
N ILE A 55 14.07 -1.91 36.31
CA ILE A 55 13.18 -3.09 36.22
C ILE A 55 13.52 -3.91 34.97
N ARG A 56 13.72 -3.26 33.82
CA ARG A 56 14.08 -3.93 32.56
C ARG A 56 15.39 -4.71 32.70
N ARG A 57 16.40 -4.13 33.36
CA ARG A 57 17.68 -4.80 33.64
C ARG A 57 17.57 -5.95 34.62
N LEU A 58 16.71 -5.84 35.62
CA LEU A 58 16.44 -6.94 36.55
C LEU A 58 15.72 -8.10 35.85
N ASN A 59 14.75 -7.80 34.99
CA ASN A 59 13.97 -8.82 34.26
C ASN A 59 14.77 -9.51 33.15
N ASN A 60 15.76 -8.84 32.56
CA ASN A 60 16.58 -9.37 31.47
C ASN A 60 18.06 -9.42 31.88
N SER A 61 18.33 -9.98 33.04
CA SER A 61 19.66 -9.90 33.68
C SER A 61 20.78 -10.48 32.82
N GLU A 62 20.49 -11.53 32.03
CA GLU A 62 21.42 -12.15 31.08
C GLU A 62 21.93 -11.20 29.97
N LEU A 63 21.18 -10.16 29.64
CA LEU A 63 21.56 -9.16 28.62
C LEU A 63 22.53 -8.11 29.18
N TYR A 64 22.50 -7.88 30.49
CA TYR A 64 23.20 -6.76 31.15
C TYR A 64 24.26 -7.19 32.16
N GLN A 65 24.44 -8.50 32.39
CA GLN A 65 25.52 -9.08 33.21
C GLN A 65 26.90 -9.11 32.49
N SER A 66 27.11 -8.32 31.45
CA SER A 66 28.44 -8.18 30.84
C SER A 66 29.36 -7.43 31.80
N LYS A 67 30.18 -8.15 32.57
CA LYS A 67 31.22 -7.59 33.46
C LYS A 67 32.33 -6.83 32.73
N SER A 68 32.23 -6.63 31.42
CA SER A 68 33.16 -5.87 30.60
C SER A 68 32.41 -5.20 29.46
N ILE A 69 32.68 -3.91 29.24
CA ILE A 69 32.21 -3.08 28.11
C ILE A 69 32.55 -3.70 26.73
N ASN A 70 33.44 -4.70 26.69
CA ASN A 70 33.97 -5.29 25.45
C ASN A 70 33.56 -6.75 25.18
N GLN A 71 32.60 -7.33 25.92
CA GLN A 71 32.17 -8.71 25.67
C GLN A 71 30.68 -8.76 25.30
N ILE A 72 30.40 -8.67 23.99
CA ILE A 72 29.10 -9.07 23.45
C ILE A 72 28.93 -10.56 23.76
N ASN A 73 27.83 -10.91 24.42
CA ASN A 73 27.49 -12.31 24.71
C ASN A 73 27.37 -13.07 23.37
N PRO A 74 28.22 -14.09 23.13
CA PRO A 74 28.25 -14.80 21.84
C PRO A 74 26.91 -15.47 21.50
N ALA A 75 26.09 -15.82 22.50
CA ALA A 75 24.75 -16.36 22.26
C ALA A 75 23.81 -15.33 21.62
N ILE A 76 23.89 -14.06 22.05
CA ILE A 76 23.08 -12.96 21.49
C ILE A 76 23.54 -12.66 20.06
N PHE A 77 24.85 -12.66 19.83
CA PHE A 77 25.41 -12.46 18.49
C PHE A 77 24.94 -13.54 17.51
N ASN A 78 24.96 -14.81 17.92
CA ASN A 78 24.47 -15.92 17.10
C ASN A 78 22.97 -15.79 16.81
N GLN A 79 22.16 -15.39 17.80
CA GLN A 79 20.72 -15.13 17.59
C GLN A 79 20.47 -13.98 16.60
N LEU A 80 21.24 -12.90 16.69
CA LEU A 80 21.19 -11.79 15.73
C LEU A 80 21.56 -12.24 14.33
N LEU A 81 22.58 -13.10 14.21
CA LEU A 81 23.03 -13.64 12.93
C LEU A 81 21.93 -14.52 12.30
N GLU A 82 21.31 -15.41 13.07
CA GLU A 82 20.19 -16.25 12.61
C GLU A 82 18.98 -15.41 12.20
N GLN A 83 18.63 -14.39 12.99
CA GLN A 83 17.53 -13.48 12.64
C GLN A 83 17.81 -12.69 11.36
N SER A 84 19.05 -12.22 11.18
CA SER A 84 19.49 -11.52 9.97
C SER A 84 19.39 -12.41 8.74
N GLN A 85 19.86 -13.66 8.82
CA GLN A 85 19.74 -14.63 7.73
C GLN A 85 18.28 -14.94 7.38
N LYS A 86 17.42 -15.10 8.39
CA LYS A 86 15.98 -15.31 8.18
C LYS A 86 15.31 -14.09 7.54
N SER A 87 15.72 -12.88 7.92
CA SER A 87 15.24 -11.64 7.31
C SER A 87 15.62 -11.55 5.83
N ASN A 88 16.87 -11.85 5.49
CA ASN A 88 17.34 -11.83 4.10
C ASN A 88 16.58 -12.86 3.23
N SER A 89 16.38 -14.07 3.74
CA SER A 89 15.57 -15.10 3.09
C SER A 89 14.13 -14.64 2.81
N LEU A 90 13.51 -13.94 3.76
CA LEU A 90 12.17 -13.38 3.58
C LEU A 90 12.17 -12.28 2.51
N GLN A 91 13.18 -11.43 2.50
CA GLN A 91 13.31 -10.35 1.53
C GLN A 91 13.47 -10.88 0.10
N GLU A 92 14.27 -11.92 -0.11
CA GLU A 92 14.38 -12.60 -1.42
C GLU A 92 13.04 -13.16 -1.89
N LYS A 93 12.27 -13.81 -0.99
CA LYS A 93 10.93 -14.33 -1.31
C LYS A 93 9.93 -13.22 -1.67
N VAL A 94 10.04 -12.05 -1.04
CA VAL A 94 9.19 -10.90 -1.37
C VAL A 94 9.53 -10.36 -2.76
N LEU A 95 10.82 -10.23 -3.08
CA LEU A 95 11.28 -9.79 -4.40
C LEU A 95 10.81 -10.74 -5.50
N GLU A 96 10.88 -12.06 -5.27
CA GLU A 96 10.38 -13.04 -6.24
C GLU A 96 8.87 -12.92 -6.45
N LYS A 97 8.09 -12.74 -5.38
CA LYS A 97 6.65 -12.50 -5.50
C LYS A 97 6.32 -11.22 -6.28
N MET A 98 7.10 -10.15 -6.08
CA MET A 98 6.94 -8.90 -6.85
C MET A 98 7.19 -9.13 -8.34
N ARG A 99 8.24 -9.90 -8.68
CA ARG A 99 8.55 -10.26 -10.07
C ARG A 99 7.40 -11.03 -10.74
N ILE A 100 6.83 -12.01 -10.05
CA ILE A 100 5.68 -12.78 -10.52
C ILE A 100 4.45 -11.87 -10.75
N ILE A 101 4.17 -10.96 -9.80
CA ILE A 101 3.05 -10.01 -9.94
C ILE A 101 3.21 -9.12 -11.18
N ASP A 102 4.43 -8.65 -11.46
CA ASP A 102 4.69 -7.84 -12.64
C ASP A 102 4.55 -8.63 -13.94
N GLU A 103 4.98 -9.90 -13.97
CA GLU A 103 4.73 -10.79 -15.11
C GLU A 103 3.21 -11.02 -15.31
N MET A 104 2.46 -11.31 -14.25
CA MET A 104 1.01 -11.46 -14.32
C MET A 104 0.30 -10.19 -14.82
N ARG A 105 0.77 -9.00 -14.40
CA ARG A 105 0.22 -7.73 -14.90
C ARG A 105 0.44 -7.56 -16.40
N LYS A 106 1.63 -7.89 -16.90
CA LYS A 106 1.93 -7.87 -18.34
C LYS A 106 1.02 -8.83 -19.11
N ASP A 107 0.81 -10.03 -18.57
CA ASP A 107 -0.07 -11.01 -19.19
C ASP A 107 -1.54 -10.58 -19.15
N LEU A 108 -2.01 -9.95 -18.07
CA LEU A 108 -3.36 -9.36 -18.02
C LEU A 108 -3.55 -8.24 -19.05
N VAL A 109 -2.54 -7.40 -19.28
CA VAL A 109 -2.59 -6.38 -20.35
C VAL A 109 -2.68 -7.04 -21.73
N ARG A 110 -1.91 -8.12 -21.96
CA ARG A 110 -2.00 -8.89 -23.20
C ARG A 110 -3.38 -9.53 -23.35
N ILE A 111 -3.87 -10.24 -22.34
CA ILE A 111 -5.21 -10.85 -22.33
C ILE A 111 -6.28 -9.80 -22.57
N ARG A 112 -6.19 -8.61 -21.97
CA ARG A 112 -7.13 -7.52 -22.24
C ARG A 112 -7.06 -7.06 -23.70
N LYS A 113 -5.86 -6.93 -24.27
CA LYS A 113 -5.67 -6.59 -25.68
C LYS A 113 -6.29 -7.64 -26.62
N TYR A 114 -6.13 -8.93 -26.32
CA TYR A 114 -6.72 -10.03 -27.07
C TYR A 114 -8.22 -10.23 -26.79
N SER A 115 -8.69 -9.93 -25.59
CA SER A 115 -10.11 -10.01 -25.20
C SER A 115 -10.92 -8.86 -25.80
N ILE A 116 -10.31 -7.71 -26.08
CA ILE A 116 -10.92 -6.63 -26.88
C ILE A 116 -10.97 -7.03 -28.37
N GLN A 117 -10.18 -8.01 -28.80
CA GLN A 117 -10.34 -8.70 -30.09
C GLN A 117 -11.34 -9.87 -30.01
N GLN A 118 -12.26 -9.86 -29.03
CA GLN A 118 -13.46 -10.70 -29.09
C GLN A 118 -14.22 -10.39 -30.37
N ASP A 119 -14.06 -11.30 -31.33
CA ASP A 119 -14.88 -11.62 -32.51
C ASP A 119 -15.90 -10.55 -32.96
N LEU A 120 -15.44 -9.32 -33.24
CA LEU A 120 -16.25 -8.27 -33.86
C LEU A 120 -16.54 -8.55 -35.35
N THR A 121 -16.46 -9.81 -35.77
CA THR A 121 -16.52 -10.22 -37.17
C THR A 121 -17.89 -9.90 -37.75
N GLN A 122 -18.97 -10.12 -36.99
CA GLN A 122 -20.34 -9.80 -37.43
C GLN A 122 -20.58 -8.29 -37.53
N GLU A 123 -20.12 -7.53 -36.55
CA GLU A 123 -20.21 -6.07 -36.50
C GLU A 123 -19.37 -5.44 -37.63
N THR A 124 -18.20 -6.01 -37.90
CA THR A 124 -17.30 -5.60 -38.99
C THR A 124 -17.96 -5.81 -40.35
N GLU A 125 -18.55 -6.99 -40.59
CA GLU A 125 -19.30 -7.23 -41.83
C GLU A 125 -20.51 -6.30 -41.97
N THR A 126 -21.19 -6.00 -40.86
CA THR A 126 -22.34 -5.07 -40.83
C THR A 126 -21.91 -3.66 -41.26
N ILE A 127 -20.81 -3.14 -40.70
CA ILE A 127 -20.27 -1.82 -41.07
C ILE A 127 -19.79 -1.82 -42.52
N ILE A 128 -19.14 -2.88 -43.00
CA ILE A 128 -18.69 -2.98 -44.38
C ILE A 128 -19.87 -2.99 -45.35
N ASN A 129 -20.91 -3.78 -45.09
CA ASN A 129 -22.11 -3.83 -45.92
C ASN A 129 -22.82 -2.46 -45.93
N LEU A 130 -22.82 -1.76 -44.80
CA LEU A 130 -23.35 -0.40 -44.71
C LEU A 130 -22.56 0.59 -45.58
N LEU A 131 -21.22 0.52 -45.57
CA LEU A 131 -20.35 1.36 -46.38
C LEU A 131 -20.43 1.00 -47.87
N LYS A 132 -20.64 -0.27 -48.24
CA LYS A 132 -20.95 -0.67 -49.63
C LYS A 132 -22.22 0.00 -50.14
N ALA A 133 -23.26 0.08 -49.32
CA ALA A 133 -24.55 0.68 -49.71
C ALA A 133 -24.50 2.21 -49.82
N HIS A 134 -23.78 2.89 -48.92
CA HIS A 134 -23.81 4.36 -48.80
C HIS A 134 -22.57 5.08 -49.34
N LYS A 135 -21.53 4.34 -49.76
CA LYS A 135 -20.21 4.82 -50.22
C LYS A 135 -19.38 5.54 -49.16
N THR A 136 -19.93 6.56 -48.48
CA THR A 136 -19.23 7.32 -47.43
C THR A 136 -20.14 7.66 -46.25
N LEU A 137 -19.68 7.45 -45.02
CA LEU A 137 -20.43 7.75 -43.78
C LEU A 137 -19.53 8.35 -42.70
N SER A 138 -20.08 9.25 -41.89
CA SER A 138 -19.41 9.68 -40.65
C SER A 138 -19.59 8.64 -39.54
N GLN A 139 -18.72 8.66 -38.53
CA GLN A 139 -18.83 7.75 -37.38
C GLN A 139 -20.21 7.81 -36.72
N LYS A 140 -20.76 9.02 -36.55
CA LYS A 140 -22.08 9.23 -35.95
C LYS A 140 -23.19 8.55 -36.76
N GLN A 141 -23.13 8.64 -38.09
CA GLN A 141 -24.12 8.00 -38.97
C GLN A 141 -24.01 6.47 -38.96
N ILE A 142 -22.80 5.93 -38.78
CA ILE A 142 -22.60 4.48 -38.64
C ILE A 142 -23.25 4.01 -37.33
N ILE A 143 -22.97 4.68 -36.21
CA ILE A 143 -23.58 4.39 -34.89
C ILE A 143 -25.11 4.41 -34.97
N GLU A 144 -25.69 5.47 -35.54
CA GLU A 144 -27.14 5.62 -35.67
C GLU A 144 -27.79 4.53 -36.53
N LYS A 145 -27.07 4.01 -37.53
CA LYS A 145 -27.59 3.01 -38.49
C LYS A 145 -27.35 1.56 -38.07
N THR A 146 -26.29 1.29 -37.31
CA THR A 146 -25.96 -0.07 -36.85
C THR A 146 -26.38 -0.32 -35.40
N ASN A 147 -26.72 0.73 -34.65
CA ASN A 147 -27.00 0.67 -33.21
C ASN A 147 -25.86 0.03 -32.39
N LEU A 148 -24.63 0.13 -32.90
CA LEU A 148 -23.42 -0.33 -32.22
C LEU A 148 -22.89 0.77 -31.30
N ASP A 149 -22.21 0.36 -30.23
CA ASP A 149 -21.58 1.30 -29.33
C ASP A 149 -20.46 2.10 -30.02
N LYS A 150 -20.25 3.34 -29.55
CA LYS A 150 -19.27 4.26 -30.12
C LYS A 150 -17.87 3.66 -30.14
N ASP A 151 -17.48 2.96 -29.08
CA ASP A 151 -16.14 2.41 -28.93
C ASP A 151 -15.94 1.22 -29.87
N THR A 152 -16.98 0.39 -30.07
CA THR A 152 -16.97 -0.72 -31.05
C THR A 152 -16.84 -0.20 -32.48
N VAL A 153 -17.63 0.83 -32.84
CA VAL A 153 -17.53 1.44 -34.18
C VAL A 153 -16.16 2.05 -34.38
N PHE A 154 -15.64 2.79 -33.40
CA PHE A 154 -14.31 3.40 -33.47
C PHE A 154 -13.22 2.34 -33.65
N GLN A 155 -13.29 1.24 -32.90
CA GLN A 155 -12.35 0.15 -33.00
C GLN A 155 -12.35 -0.43 -34.43
N ILE A 156 -13.52 -0.84 -34.94
CA ILE A 156 -13.63 -1.47 -36.27
C ILE A 156 -13.11 -0.55 -37.38
N VAL A 157 -13.56 0.71 -37.44
CA VAL A 157 -13.16 1.63 -38.52
C VAL A 157 -11.70 2.07 -38.43
N SER A 158 -11.05 1.88 -37.27
CA SER A 158 -9.64 2.23 -37.07
C SER A 158 -8.70 1.03 -37.24
N THR A 159 -9.20 -0.20 -37.13
CA THR A 159 -8.37 -1.42 -37.19
C THR A 159 -8.55 -2.24 -38.45
N ASP A 160 -9.63 -2.05 -39.23
CA ASP A 160 -9.86 -2.81 -40.46
C ASP A 160 -9.27 -2.09 -41.69
N ASP A 161 -8.29 -2.73 -42.35
CA ASP A 161 -7.56 -2.18 -43.51
C ASP A 161 -8.45 -1.92 -44.74
N ARG A 162 -9.67 -2.48 -44.76
CA ARG A 162 -10.66 -2.27 -45.83
C ARG A 162 -11.42 -0.96 -45.66
N ILE A 163 -11.28 -0.26 -44.53
CA ILE A 163 -11.97 1.01 -44.26
C ILE A 163 -10.92 2.12 -44.18
N LYS A 164 -11.16 3.23 -44.87
CA LYS A 164 -10.28 4.41 -44.84
C LYS A 164 -11.06 5.68 -44.57
N LEU A 165 -10.35 6.68 -44.06
CA LEU A 165 -10.87 8.03 -43.87
C LEU A 165 -10.56 8.88 -45.11
N ASN A 166 -11.57 9.51 -45.69
CA ASN A 166 -11.39 10.44 -46.81
C ASN A 166 -11.06 11.86 -46.33
N MET A 167 -10.72 12.73 -47.29
CA MET A 167 -10.35 14.14 -47.02
C MET A 167 -11.44 14.96 -46.32
N ASN A 168 -12.70 14.52 -46.39
CA ASN A 168 -13.84 15.17 -45.73
C ASN A 168 -14.10 14.62 -44.31
N GLY A 169 -13.20 13.79 -43.77
CA GLY A 169 -13.37 13.18 -42.45
C GLY A 169 -14.48 12.13 -42.38
N ARG A 170 -14.83 11.50 -43.51
CA ARG A 170 -15.83 10.44 -43.59
C ARG A 170 -15.17 9.10 -43.94
N PHE A 171 -15.71 8.01 -43.41
CA PHE A 171 -15.24 6.66 -43.67
C PHE A 171 -15.82 6.12 -44.97
N GLU A 172 -14.99 5.44 -45.74
CA GLU A 172 -15.33 4.78 -47.00
C GLU A 172 -14.54 3.47 -47.13
N LEU A 173 -14.98 2.58 -48.02
CA LEU A 173 -14.21 1.37 -48.30
C LEU A 173 -12.97 1.69 -49.12
N ASN A 174 -11.86 1.08 -48.74
CA ASN A 174 -10.65 1.09 -49.53
C ASN A 174 -10.88 0.28 -50.81
N ALA A 175 -10.53 0.87 -51.95
CA ALA A 175 -10.75 0.28 -53.27
C ALA A 175 -9.65 -0.72 -53.60
#